data_AF-A0A9X9F239-F1
#
_entry.id   AF-A0A9X9F239-F1
#
_cell.length_a   1.000
_cell.length_b   1.000
_cell.length_c   1.000
_cell.angle_alpha   90.00
_cell.angle_beta   90.00
_cell.angle_gamma   90.00
#
_symmetry.space_group_name_H-M   'P 1'
#
loop_
_entity.id
_entity.type
_entity.pdbx_description
1 polymer ?
#
loop_
_entity_poly.entity_id
_entity_poly.type
_entity_poly.pdbx_seq_one_letter_code
_entity_poly.pdbx_strand_id
1 'polypeptide(L)'
;QIKSKSVHEKIREQITFEEPHENIADLHEMVGKVLSSLNVQQSAILLLKDVFQYSIADIAKVCSVSEGAVKASLFRSRNRLKTVSEEGIEIVEFT
;
A
#
# COMPACT_ATOMS: atom_id res chain seq x y z
N GLN A 1 -37.26 -18.32 33.29
CA GLN A 1 -36.94 -18.65 31.88
C GLN A 1 -35.72 -17.83 31.48
N ILE A 2 -34.59 -18.49 31.23
CA ILE A 2 -33.32 -17.82 30.91
C ILE A 2 -33.30 -17.58 29.39
N LYS A 3 -33.37 -16.31 28.96
CA LYS A 3 -33.25 -15.94 27.55
C LYS A 3 -31.80 -16.21 27.11
N SER A 4 -31.61 -17.27 26.33
CA SER A 4 -30.34 -17.50 25.63
C SER A 4 -30.14 -16.40 24.60
N LYS A 5 -29.16 -15.52 24.82
CA LYS A 5 -28.69 -14.58 23.79
C LYS A 5 -28.17 -15.38 22.58
N SER A 6 -28.56 -14.95 21.38
CA SER A 6 -28.18 -15.59 20.11
C SER A 6 -26.66 -15.55 19.92
N VAL A 7 -26.10 -16.59 19.28
CA VAL A 7 -24.66 -16.69 18.94
C VAL A 7 -24.17 -15.44 18.19
N HIS A 8 -25.02 -14.82 17.37
CA HIS A 8 -24.71 -13.58 16.65
C HIS A 8 -24.49 -12.36 17.57
N GLU A 9 -25.12 -12.33 18.74
CA GLU A 9 -24.96 -11.24 19.70
C GLU A 9 -23.62 -11.35 20.44
N LYS A 10 -23.20 -12.59 20.76
CA LYS A 10 -21.90 -12.85 21.39
C LYS A 10 -20.70 -12.59 20.47
N ILE A 11 -20.84 -12.86 19.17
CA ILE A 11 -19.78 -12.60 18.18
C ILE A 11 -19.54 -11.10 18.01
N ARG A 12 -20.60 -10.27 18.10
CA ARG A 12 -20.48 -8.81 17.98
C ARG A 12 -19.78 -8.16 19.18
N GLU A 13 -20.01 -8.66 20.40
CA GLU A 13 -19.42 -8.11 21.62
C GLU A 13 -17.91 -8.44 21.80
N GLN A 14 -17.38 -9.42 21.05
CA GLN A 14 -15.97 -9.86 21.17
C GLN A 14 -15.02 -9.27 20.11
N ILE A 15 -15.55 -8.53 19.12
CA ILE A 15 -14.71 -7.84 18.15
C ILE A 15 -14.52 -6.41 18.66
N THR A 16 -13.47 -6.19 19.42
CA THR A 16 -12.94 -4.85 19.65
C THR A 16 -12.42 -4.36 18.29
N PHE A 17 -13.22 -3.56 17.59
CA PHE A 17 -12.68 -2.72 16.52
C PHE A 17 -11.79 -1.69 17.23
N GLU A 18 -10.48 -1.93 17.22
CA GLU A 18 -9.53 -0.88 17.57
C GLU A 18 -9.81 0.29 16.63
N GLU A 19 -10.19 1.45 17.19
CA GLU A 19 -10.18 2.72 16.47
C GLU A 19 -8.84 2.77 15.73
N PRO A 20 -8.81 2.97 14.40
CA PRO A 20 -7.55 3.10 13.68
C PRO A 20 -6.74 4.16 14.42
N HIS A 21 -5.62 3.76 15.04
CA HIS A 21 -4.71 4.72 15.63
C HIS A 21 -4.47 5.80 14.57
N GLU A 22 -4.63 7.09 14.89
CA GLU A 22 -4.57 8.20 13.91
C GLU A 22 -3.40 8.03 12.92
N ASN A 23 -2.25 7.57 13.44
CA ASN A 23 -1.04 7.22 12.71
C ASN A 23 -1.22 6.19 11.56
N ILE A 24 -2.09 5.19 11.71
CA ILE A 24 -2.38 4.17 10.69
C ILE A 24 -3.29 4.76 9.60
N ALA A 25 -4.25 5.60 9.98
CA ALA A 25 -5.12 6.29 9.03
C ALA A 25 -4.30 7.25 8.15
N ASP A 26 -3.40 8.03 8.77
CA ASP A 26 -2.50 8.95 8.07
C ASP A 26 -1.54 8.22 7.13
N LEU A 27 -0.95 7.10 7.60
CA LEU A 27 -0.09 6.28 6.76
C LEU A 27 -0.85 5.70 5.55
N HIS A 28 -2.06 5.18 5.76
CA HIS A 28 -2.89 4.66 4.68
C HIS A 28 -3.21 5.74 3.64
N GLU A 29 -3.56 6.95 4.09
CA GLU A 29 -3.81 8.08 3.20
C GLU A 29 -2.56 8.47 2.40
N MET A 30 -1.40 8.55 3.06
CA MET A 30 -0.12 8.85 2.41
C MET A 30 0.23 7.82 1.33
N VAL A 31 0.10 6.52 1.65
CA VAL A 31 0.33 5.44 0.67
C VAL A 31 -0.66 5.56 -0.49
N GLY A 32 -1.93 5.86 -0.21
CA GLY A 32 -2.95 6.10 -1.22
C GLY A 32 -2.57 7.24 -2.18
N LYS A 33 -2.12 8.38 -1.65
CA LYS A 33 -1.64 9.54 -2.43
C LYS A 33 -0.45 9.18 -3.31
N VAL A 34 0.56 8.51 -2.74
CA VAL A 34 1.76 8.03 -3.47
C VAL A 34 1.37 7.12 -4.64
N LEU A 35 0.55 6.09 -4.38
CA LEU A 35 0.15 5.12 -5.39
C LEU A 35 -0.78 5.72 -6.45
N SER A 36 -1.60 6.72 -6.10
CA SER A 36 -2.47 7.43 -7.06
C SER A 36 -1.71 8.22 -8.12
N SER A 37 -0.44 8.56 -7.85
CA SER A 37 0.43 9.27 -8.80
C SER A 37 1.02 8.36 -9.89
N LEU A 38 0.79 7.05 -9.79
CA LEU A 38 1.30 6.00 -10.66
C LEU A 38 0.13 5.25 -11.33
N ASN A 39 0.35 4.73 -12.54
CA ASN A 39 -0.63 3.81 -13.12
C ASN A 39 -0.58 2.43 -12.45
N VAL A 40 -1.63 1.62 -12.62
CA VAL A 40 -1.76 0.31 -11.97
C VAL A 40 -0.55 -0.59 -12.20
N GLN A 41 -0.02 -0.63 -13.43
CA GLN A 41 1.13 -1.48 -13.77
C GLN A 41 2.42 -0.97 -13.11
N GLN A 42 2.62 0.35 -13.07
CA GLN A 42 3.73 0.99 -12.38
C GLN A 42 3.70 0.74 -10.88
N SER A 43 2.52 0.83 -10.25
CA SER A 43 2.32 0.54 -8.84
C SER A 43 2.60 -0.93 -8.52
N ALA A 44 2.08 -1.85 -9.34
CA ALA A 44 2.34 -3.28 -9.17
C ALA A 44 3.85 -3.60 -9.29
N ILE A 45 4.52 -3.10 -10.33
CA ILE A 45 5.96 -3.31 -10.52
C ILE A 45 6.78 -2.72 -9.36
N LEU A 46 6.41 -1.53 -8.87
CA LEU A 46 7.09 -0.89 -7.74
C LEU A 46 6.92 -1.68 -6.45
N LEU A 47 5.69 -2.09 -6.11
CA LEU A 47 5.40 -2.88 -4.90
C LEU A 47 6.10 -4.23 -4.93
N LEU A 48 6.01 -4.95 -6.06
CA LEU A 48 6.70 -6.23 -6.23
C LEU A 48 8.20 -6.09 -6.05
N LYS A 49 8.80 -4.99 -6.54
CA LYS A 49 10.23 -4.79 -6.43
C LYS A 49 10.70 -4.29 -5.07
N ASP A 50 10.07 -3.24 -4.54
CA ASP A 50 10.61 -2.46 -3.42
C ASP A 50 9.98 -2.83 -2.07
N VAL A 51 8.81 -3.49 -2.08
CA VAL A 51 8.15 -4.00 -0.85
C VAL A 51 8.31 -5.50 -0.73
N PHE A 52 7.99 -6.25 -1.80
CA PHE A 52 8.03 -7.71 -1.79
C PHE A 52 9.36 -8.31 -2.24
N GLN A 53 10.30 -7.48 -2.71
CA GLN A 53 11.67 -7.87 -3.05
C GLN A 53 11.79 -8.95 -4.14
N TYR A 54 10.85 -8.99 -5.10
CA TYR A 54 10.92 -9.90 -6.24
C TYR A 54 12.07 -9.53 -7.19
N SER A 55 12.62 -10.54 -7.87
CA SER A 55 13.64 -10.32 -8.90
C SER A 55 13.04 -9.64 -10.14
N ILE A 56 13.85 -8.93 -10.93
CA ILE A 56 13.39 -8.32 -12.19
C ILE A 56 12.85 -9.38 -13.15
N ALA A 57 13.48 -10.55 -13.20
CA ALA A 57 13.06 -11.67 -14.05
C ALA A 57 11.69 -12.22 -13.62
N ASP A 58 11.42 -12.33 -12.32
CA ASP A 58 10.13 -12.81 -11.82
C ASP A 58 9.03 -11.78 -12.03
N ILE A 59 9.33 -10.49 -11.84
CA ILE A 59 8.38 -9.41 -12.14
C ILE A 59 8.04 -9.39 -13.63
N ALA A 60 9.04 -9.57 -14.51
CA ALA A 60 8.82 -9.64 -15.96
C ALA A 60 7.83 -10.78 -16.32
N LYS A 61 7.98 -11.95 -15.69
CA LYS A 61 7.05 -13.08 -15.86
C LYS A 61 5.65 -12.77 -15.31
N VAL A 62 5.56 -12.32 -14.05
CA VAL A 62 4.27 -12.04 -13.37
C VAL A 62 3.49 -10.96 -14.10
N CYS A 63 4.15 -9.90 -14.55
CA CYS A 63 3.52 -8.79 -15.25
C CYS A 63 3.42 -8.98 -16.78
N SER A 64 3.90 -10.10 -17.32
CA SER A 64 3.90 -10.40 -18.76
C SER A 64 4.53 -9.28 -19.61
N VAL A 65 5.70 -8.79 -19.18
CA VAL A 65 6.47 -7.74 -19.88
C VAL A 65 7.95 -8.13 -19.97
N SER A 66 8.74 -7.40 -20.77
CA SER A 66 10.20 -7.61 -20.81
C SER A 66 10.90 -7.07 -19.55
N GLU A 67 12.06 -7.64 -19.20
CA GLU A 67 12.89 -7.10 -18.11
C GLU A 67 13.30 -5.62 -18.35
N GLY A 68 13.49 -5.23 -19.61
CA GLY A 68 13.74 -3.85 -20.00
C GLY A 68 12.57 -2.93 -19.67
N ALA A 69 11.34 -3.39 -19.91
CA ALA A 69 10.12 -2.67 -19.54
C ALA A 69 9.97 -2.55 -18.02
N VAL A 70 10.32 -3.59 -17.25
CA VAL A 70 10.35 -3.53 -15.77
C VAL A 70 11.32 -2.45 -15.29
N LYS A 71 12.57 -2.46 -15.79
CA LYS A 71 13.59 -1.44 -15.44
C LYS A 71 13.13 -0.02 -15.79
N ALA A 72 12.58 0.17 -16.99
CA ALA A 72 12.06 1.47 -17.42
C ALA A 72 10.84 1.92 -16.60
N SER A 73 9.98 0.99 -16.17
CA SER A 73 8.87 1.29 -15.28
C SER A 73 9.36 1.73 -13.90
N LEU A 74 10.28 0.99 -13.29
CA LEU A 74 10.86 1.34 -11.98
C LEU A 74 11.55 2.70 -12.01
N PHE A 75 12.32 2.99 -13.05
CA PHE A 75 12.96 4.29 -13.22
C PHE A 75 11.94 5.43 -13.23
N ARG A 76 10.88 5.29 -14.05
CA ARG A 76 9.82 6.31 -14.17
C ARG A 76 9.02 6.46 -12.88
N SER A 77 8.60 5.37 -12.26
CA SER A 77 7.84 5.41 -11.01
C SER A 77 8.63 6.11 -9.90
N ARG A 78 9.90 5.73 -9.70
CA ARG A 78 10.74 6.36 -8.66
C ARG A 78 10.98 7.84 -8.93
N ASN A 79 11.19 8.22 -10.19
CA ASN A 79 11.38 9.62 -10.53
C ASN A 79 10.10 10.44 -10.31
N ARG A 80 8.92 9.87 -10.61
CA ARG A 80 7.62 10.46 -10.33
C ARG A 80 7.38 10.65 -8.83
N LEU A 81 7.79 9.68 -8.01
CA LEU A 81 7.62 9.79 -6.55
C LEU A 81 8.53 10.84 -5.91
N LYS A 82 9.71 11.10 -6.47
CA LYS A 82 10.58 12.20 -6.00
C LYS A 82 9.89 13.56 -6.13
N THR A 83 9.23 13.82 -7.27
CA THR A 83 8.53 15.09 -7.51
C THR A 83 7.28 15.26 -6.65
N VAL A 84 6.63 14.15 -6.24
CA VAL A 84 5.47 14.21 -5.33
C VAL A 84 5.88 14.61 -3.90
N SER A 85 7.12 14.31 -3.48
CA SER A 85 7.61 14.69 -2.15
C SER A 85 7.83 16.20 -1.98
N GLU A 86 8.03 16.93 -3.08
CA GLU A 86 8.33 18.37 -3.05
C GLU A 86 7.07 19.25 -2.92
N GLU A 87 5.88 18.73 -3.24
CA GLU A 87 4.65 19.53 -3.32
C GLU A 87 3.60 19.25 -2.23
N GLY A 88 3.82 18.32 -1.29
CA GLY A 88 2.76 18.08 -0.28
C GLY A 88 2.92 16.94 0.71
N ILE A 89 4.14 16.58 1.10
CA ILE A 89 4.34 15.60 2.19
C ILE A 89 5.26 16.22 3.23
N GLU A 90 4.68 16.88 4.24
CA GLU A 90 5.40 17.16 5.49
C GLU A 90 5.71 15.81 6.15
N ILE A 91 6.92 15.29 5.92
CA ILE A 91 7.45 14.19 6.71
C ILE A 91 7.77 14.79 8.07
N VAL A 92 6.86 14.64 9.03
CA VAL A 92 7.12 15.03 10.41
C VAL A 92 8.18 14.06 10.94
N GLU A 93 9.44 14.51 10.99
CA GLU A 93 10.50 13.78 11.67
C GLU A 93 10.22 13.83 13.18
N PHE A 94 9.72 12.72 13.73
CA PHE A 94 9.64 12.53 15.17
C PHE A 94 11.00 12.06 15.68
N THR A 95 11.74 12.97 16.35
CA THR A 95 12.92 12.67 17.18
C THR A 95 12.49 12.29 18.59
#